data_AF-A0A5R2MU23-F1
#
_entry.id   AF-A0A5R2MU23-F1
#
_cell.length_a   1.000
_cell.length_b   1.000
_cell.length_c   1.000
_cell.angle_alpha   90.00
_cell.angle_beta   90.00
_cell.angle_gamma   90.00
#
_symmetry.space_group_name_H-M   'P 1'
#
loop_
_entity.id
_entity.type
_entity.pdbx_description
1 polymer ?
#
loop_
_entity_poly.entity_id
_entity_poly.type
_entity_poly.pdbx_seq_one_letter_code
_entity_poly.pdbx_strand_id
1 'polypeptide(L)'
;PGLAAGRFKIAWETFSATPERLKQVDFVMFLKAGLAVSTSPDKKASFSGDTPLCGKRIGVSAGSASDFLVDKLGKECTDKGQKAIEKSVFNSSTDIVQAVLS
;
A
#
# COMPACT_ATOMS: atom_id res chain seq x y z
N PRO A 1 8.80 5.03 -16.71
CA PRO A 1 9.87 5.34 -17.70
C PRO A 1 9.90 4.43 -18.93
N GLY A 2 9.82 3.09 -18.76
CA GLY A 2 9.94 2.15 -19.88
C GLY A 2 8.91 2.31 -21.00
N LEU A 3 7.64 2.55 -20.64
CA LEU A 3 6.56 2.84 -21.61
C LEU A 3 6.76 4.18 -22.31
N ALA A 4 6.97 5.27 -21.54
CA ALA A 4 7.17 6.61 -22.10
C ALA A 4 8.41 6.72 -23.02
N ALA A 5 9.47 5.96 -22.72
CA ALA A 5 10.68 5.90 -23.54
C ALA A 5 10.56 4.94 -24.74
N GLY A 6 9.39 4.32 -24.96
CA GLY A 6 9.14 3.41 -26.08
C GLY A 6 9.86 2.06 -26.00
N ARG A 7 10.52 1.74 -24.87
CA ARG A 7 11.26 0.48 -24.67
C ARG A 7 10.33 -0.72 -24.59
N PHE A 8 9.11 -0.50 -24.08
CA PHE A 8 8.06 -1.51 -24.00
C PHE A 8 6.76 -0.93 -24.57
N LYS A 9 5.91 -1.81 -25.12
CA LYS A 9 4.58 -1.43 -25.63
C LYS A 9 3.48 -1.67 -24.60
N ILE A 10 3.65 -2.66 -23.74
CA ILE A 10 2.70 -3.03 -22.68
C ILE A 10 3.51 -3.29 -21.41
N ALA A 11 3.01 -2.79 -20.27
CA ALA A 11 3.44 -3.22 -18.96
C ALA A 11 2.27 -4.00 -18.32
N TRP A 12 2.49 -5.27 -18.00
CA TRP A 12 1.47 -6.15 -17.45
C TRP A 12 1.73 -6.40 -15.96
N GLU A 13 0.92 -5.80 -15.11
CA GLU A 13 0.99 -5.93 -13.65
C GLU A 13 -0.39 -5.51 -13.07
N THR A 14 -0.68 -5.88 -11.82
CA THR A 14 -1.82 -5.39 -11.01
C THR A 14 -1.69 -3.91 -10.57
N PHE A 15 -1.38 -3.04 -11.52
CA PHE A 15 -1.25 -1.61 -11.27
C PHE A 15 -2.59 -0.98 -10.87
N SER A 16 -2.56 -0.11 -9.87
CA SER A 16 -3.70 0.76 -9.57
C SER A 16 -3.79 1.90 -10.58
N ALA A 17 -4.92 1.99 -11.29
CA ALA A 17 -5.23 3.08 -12.21
C ALA A 17 -5.70 4.33 -11.43
N THR A 18 -4.76 5.16 -10.99
CA THR A 18 -5.08 6.44 -10.32
C THR A 18 -5.28 7.56 -11.34
N PRO A 19 -6.00 8.65 -11.01
CA PRO A 19 -6.16 9.79 -11.90
C PRO A 19 -4.84 10.38 -12.40
N GLU A 20 -3.79 10.37 -11.57
CA GLU A 20 -2.46 10.87 -11.92
C GLU A 20 -1.78 9.96 -12.95
N ARG A 21 -1.95 8.64 -12.83
CA ARG A 21 -1.37 7.66 -13.77
C ARG A 21 -2.10 7.66 -15.11
N LEU A 22 -3.42 7.84 -15.10
CA LEU A 22 -4.24 7.95 -16.31
C LEU A 22 -3.88 9.19 -17.16
N LYS A 23 -3.26 10.22 -16.58
CA LYS A 23 -2.70 11.35 -17.33
C LYS A 23 -1.42 11.00 -18.10
N GLN A 24 -0.77 9.89 -17.76
CA GLN A 24 0.54 9.52 -18.30
C GLN A 24 0.48 8.34 -19.26
N VAL A 25 -0.42 7.38 -19.00
CA VAL A 25 -0.58 6.15 -19.81
C VAL A 25 -2.04 5.70 -19.80
N ASP A 26 -2.44 4.97 -20.84
CA ASP A 26 -3.73 4.30 -20.90
C ASP A 26 -3.72 2.97 -20.14
N PHE A 27 -4.82 2.64 -19.47
CA PHE A 27 -5.01 1.38 -18.77
C PHE A 27 -6.13 0.56 -19.43
N VAL A 28 -5.86 -0.73 -19.66
CA VAL A 28 -6.91 -1.71 -19.98
C VAL A 28 -7.35 -2.36 -18.69
N MET A 29 -8.55 -2.03 -18.23
CA MET A 29 -9.06 -2.50 -16.94
C MET A 29 -9.54 -3.95 -17.05
N PHE A 30 -8.83 -4.88 -16.40
CA PHE A 30 -9.17 -6.32 -16.42
C PHE A 30 -9.48 -6.90 -15.03
N LEU A 31 -9.19 -6.17 -13.95
CA LEU A 31 -9.40 -6.62 -12.57
C LEU A 31 -9.87 -5.46 -11.69
N LYS A 32 -10.85 -5.72 -10.83
CA LYS A 32 -11.22 -4.85 -9.71
C LYS A 32 -10.64 -5.44 -8.42
N ALA A 33 -9.65 -4.77 -7.85
CA ALA A 33 -8.94 -5.23 -6.65
C ALA A 33 -9.14 -4.24 -5.49
N GLY A 34 -8.97 -4.76 -4.27
CA GLY A 34 -8.90 -4.00 -3.03
C GLY A 34 -7.57 -4.23 -2.32
N LEU A 35 -7.32 -3.46 -1.27
CA LEU A 35 -6.17 -3.64 -0.39
C LEU A 35 -6.59 -4.35 0.90
N ALA A 36 -5.72 -5.22 1.40
CA ALA A 36 -5.85 -5.85 2.70
C ALA A 36 -4.53 -5.73 3.46
N VAL A 37 -4.61 -5.74 4.78
CA VAL A 37 -3.45 -5.84 5.66
C VAL A 37 -3.37 -7.28 6.18
N SER A 38 -2.18 -7.85 6.20
CA SER A 38 -1.91 -9.17 6.75
C SER A 38 -1.00 -9.06 7.98
N THR A 39 -1.13 -10.02 8.89
CA THR A 39 -0.30 -10.16 10.08
C THR A 39 -0.23 -11.63 10.49
N SER A 40 0.65 -11.98 11.42
CA SER A 40 0.74 -13.35 11.94
C SER A 40 -0.51 -13.70 12.76
N PRO A 41 -0.96 -14.97 12.76
CA PRO A 41 -2.21 -15.36 13.43
C PRO A 41 -2.29 -14.95 14.91
N ASP A 42 -1.17 -15.03 15.63
CA ASP A 42 -1.01 -14.65 17.03
C ASP A 42 -1.20 -13.13 17.27
N LYS A 43 -0.87 -12.29 16.28
CA LYS A 43 -1.01 -10.82 16.39
C LYS A 43 -2.38 -10.31 15.96
N LYS A 44 -3.23 -11.13 15.32
CA LYS A 44 -4.54 -10.72 14.77
C LYS A 44 -5.41 -9.95 15.78
N ALA A 45 -5.47 -10.40 17.04
CA ALA A 45 -6.28 -9.76 18.07
C ALA A 45 -5.85 -8.31 18.40
N SER A 46 -4.59 -7.96 18.11
CA SER A 46 -4.03 -6.62 18.34
C SER A 46 -4.47 -5.55 17.33
N PHE A 47 -5.22 -5.95 16.30
CA PHE A 47 -5.73 -5.08 15.23
C PHE A 47 -7.27 -5.09 15.24
N SER A 48 -7.87 -4.47 16.26
CA SER A 48 -9.32 -4.42 16.49
C SER A 48 -9.82 -3.00 16.74
N GLY A 49 -11.15 -2.82 16.71
CA GLY A 49 -11.82 -1.51 16.85
C GLY A 49 -11.95 -0.73 15.55
N ASP A 50 -12.42 0.52 15.66
CA ASP A 50 -12.74 1.38 14.50
C ASP A 50 -11.49 1.89 13.76
N THR A 51 -10.36 1.92 14.44
CA THR A 51 -9.08 2.44 13.94
C THR A 51 -7.93 1.46 14.25
N PRO A 52 -7.99 0.22 13.72
CA PRO A 52 -7.15 -0.88 14.19
C PRO A 52 -5.65 -0.72 13.88
N LEU A 53 -5.31 0.21 12.98
CA LEU A 53 -3.93 0.45 12.54
C LEU A 53 -3.26 1.65 13.21
N CYS A 54 -4.02 2.55 13.86
CA CYS A 54 -3.45 3.75 14.45
C CYS A 54 -2.44 3.42 15.56
N GLY A 55 -1.29 4.09 15.53
CA GLY A 55 -0.16 3.82 16.42
C GLY A 55 0.55 2.47 16.20
N LYS A 56 0.21 1.73 15.13
CA LYS A 56 0.92 0.50 14.74
C LYS A 56 1.99 0.81 13.70
N ARG A 57 2.96 -0.11 13.57
CA ARG A 57 3.94 -0.09 12.50
C ARG A 57 3.50 -0.97 11.34
N ILE A 58 3.45 -0.40 10.14
CA ILE A 58 2.90 -1.05 8.94
C ILE A 58 3.94 -1.02 7.82
N GLY A 59 4.23 -2.18 7.26
CA GLY A 59 5.10 -2.34 6.09
C GLY A 59 4.33 -2.17 4.78
N VAL A 60 4.91 -1.43 3.83
CA VAL A 60 4.31 -1.16 2.51
C VAL A 60 5.36 -1.23 1.40
N SER A 61 4.91 -1.49 0.17
CA SER A 61 5.77 -1.46 -1.02
C SER A 61 5.88 -0.05 -1.56
N ALA A 62 7.09 0.45 -1.81
CA ALA A 62 7.34 1.79 -2.31
C ALA A 62 6.51 2.12 -3.58
N GLY A 63 5.78 3.24 -3.56
CA GLY A 63 5.01 3.72 -4.72
C GLY A 63 3.79 2.88 -5.10
N SER A 64 3.43 1.90 -4.26
CA SER A 64 2.21 1.10 -4.41
C SER A 64 0.99 1.84 -3.82
N ALA A 65 -0.21 1.33 -4.09
CA ALA A 65 -1.42 1.90 -3.49
C ALA A 65 -1.45 1.78 -1.96
N SER A 66 -0.80 0.78 -1.36
CA SER A 66 -0.74 0.66 0.10
C SER A 66 0.15 1.72 0.75
N ASP A 67 1.22 2.15 0.07
CA ASP A 67 2.09 3.25 0.51
C ASP A 67 1.29 4.55 0.71
N PHE A 68 0.55 4.95 -0.32
CA PHE A 68 -0.29 6.15 -0.26
C PHE A 68 -1.48 6.01 0.69
N LEU A 69 -2.07 4.81 0.79
CA LEU A 69 -3.21 4.58 1.68
C LEU A 69 -2.79 4.68 3.15
N VAL A 70 -1.61 4.15 3.52
CA VAL A 70 -1.12 4.23 4.90
C VAL A 70 -0.87 5.68 5.32
N ASP A 71 -0.38 6.55 4.42
CA ASP A 71 -0.23 7.97 4.72
C ASP A 71 -1.60 8.64 4.99
N LYS A 72 -2.61 8.33 4.17
CA LYS A 72 -3.97 8.84 4.37
C LYS A 72 -4.55 8.38 5.71
N LEU A 73 -4.45 7.08 6.01
CA LEU A 73 -4.94 6.52 7.28
C LEU A 73 -4.17 7.09 8.49
N GLY A 74 -2.86 7.30 8.36
CA GLY A 74 -2.06 7.95 9.39
C GLY A 74 -2.54 9.36 9.71
N LYS A 75 -2.92 10.13 8.69
CA LYS A 75 -3.54 11.45 8.88
C LYS A 75 -4.91 11.35 9.56
N GLU A 76 -5.76 10.41 9.14
CA GLU A 76 -7.06 10.18 9.79
C GLU A 76 -6.91 9.81 11.28
N CYS A 77 -5.85 9.08 11.65
CA CYS A 77 -5.51 8.81 13.06
C CYS A 77 -5.23 10.11 13.82
N THR A 78 -4.36 10.98 13.27
CA THR A 78 -3.98 12.23 13.95
C THR A 78 -5.14 13.23 14.02
N ASP A 79 -5.98 13.29 12.99
CA ASP A 79 -7.17 14.15 12.95
C ASP A 79 -8.19 13.74 14.05
N LYS A 80 -8.16 12.46 14.47
CA LYS A 80 -8.93 11.93 15.59
C LYS A 80 -8.19 11.98 16.94
N GLY A 81 -7.03 12.64 17.01
CA GLY A 81 -6.21 12.75 18.23
C GLY A 81 -5.48 11.46 18.63
N GLN A 82 -5.44 10.46 17.75
CA GLN A 82 -4.73 9.20 17.98
C GLN A 82 -3.28 9.27 17.47
N LYS A 83 -2.46 8.28 17.84
CA LYS A 83 -1.10 8.16 17.32
C LYS A 83 -1.12 7.86 15.82
N ALA A 84 -0.25 8.52 15.07
CA ALA A 84 -0.04 8.24 13.65
C ALA A 84 0.43 6.79 13.42
N ILE A 85 0.22 6.30 12.20
CA ILE A 85 0.80 5.02 11.76
C ILE A 85 2.29 5.21 11.52
N GLU A 86 3.10 4.28 12.02
CA GLU A 86 4.53 4.24 11.70
C GLU A 86 4.72 3.46 10.39
N LYS A 87 5.07 4.17 9.31
CA LYS A 87 5.23 3.57 7.99
C LYS A 87 6.65 3.06 7.76
N SER A 88 6.79 1.78 7.42
CA SER A 88 8.04 1.19 6.92
C SER A 88 7.91 0.88 5.44
N VAL A 89 8.78 1.47 4.62
CA VAL A 89 8.73 1.34 3.15
C VAL A 89 9.80 0.36 2.68
N PHE A 90 9.40 -0.59 1.83
CA PHE A 90 10.26 -1.63 1.29
C PHE A 90 10.22 -1.64 -0.25
N ASN A 91 11.31 -2.10 -0.86
CA ASN A 91 11.44 -2.18 -2.31
C ASN A 91 10.97 -3.53 -2.88
N SER A 92 10.86 -4.57 -2.05
CA SER A 92 10.40 -5.89 -2.47
C SER A 92 9.33 -6.43 -1.53
N SER A 93 8.36 -7.16 -2.08
CA SER A 93 7.33 -7.83 -1.28
C SER A 93 7.92 -8.88 -0.34
N THR A 94 9.02 -9.52 -0.73
CA THR A 94 9.73 -10.50 0.10
C THR A 94 10.21 -9.86 1.40
N ASP A 95 10.83 -8.67 1.34
CA ASP A 95 11.34 -8.00 2.53
C ASP A 95 10.21 -7.58 3.48
N ILE A 96 9.07 -7.16 2.94
CA ILE A 96 7.86 -6.85 3.74
C ILE A 96 7.41 -8.08 4.50
N VAL A 97 7.29 -9.22 3.81
CA VAL A 97 6.86 -10.48 4.43
C VAL A 97 7.85 -10.92 5.50
N GLN A 98 9.16 -10.84 5.24
CA GLN A 98 10.17 -11.18 6.23
C GLN A 98 10.07 -10.27 7.47
N ALA A 99 9.86 -8.97 7.30
CA ALA A 99 9.70 -8.03 8.41
C ALA A 99 8.43 -8.28 9.25
N VAL A 100 7.37 -8.86 8.66
CA VAL A 100 6.17 -9.26 9.39
C VAL A 100 6.40 -10.53 10.22
N LEU A 101 7.23 -11.44 9.71
CA LEU A 101 7.51 -12.75 10.31
C LEU A 101 8.61 -12.71 11.38
N SER A 102 9.49 -11.71 11.36
CA SER A 102 10.50 -11.45 12.41
C SER A 102 9.90 -10.88 13.68
#